data_AF-A0A921IKV8-F1
#
_entry.id   AF-A0A921IKV8-F1
#
_cell.length_a   1.000
_cell.length_b   1.000
_cell.length_c   1.000
_cell.angle_alpha   90.00
_cell.angle_beta   90.00
_cell.angle_gamma   90.00
#
_symmetry.space_group_name_H-M   'P 1'
#
loop_
_entity.id
_entity.type
_entity.pdbx_description
1 polymer ?
#
loop_
_entity_poly.entity_id
_entity_poly.type
_entity_poly.pdbx_seq_one_letter_code
_entity_poly.pdbx_strand_id
1 'polypeptide(L)'
;DTTPRALVLYSPGREDSLGYEKNIRLALEHLRIRADSLDLTRTQSVSYTDYDMVILATAYWEDEMTESCARLMNYVEEGGKLLLTTVPESLGAQFDTGYRRMGIVDFGDYLTYDTISFEQDLLPGMAGRTFSGETFSDVALSVTLEDSACVYAWAQDAAGRRTPLIWSYDCGRGRVAVFNSTSGKGDFWRGIVAGCVNTLSDTVMYPVVNALCLFIDDFPSPQYESESDVVRDEYNRSAKEFYRDIWWPDMLQIAKAYGDVYTGLFVATYNDETDPARQTYTESATELYFGNSLLKNGCEMGAHGYNHQPLTGAGGTPADMHYQPWANVADMTASLTRLKEITGQMFPAVTLRSYVPPSNYLSAEGRQAVRQALPDLEVISGIYTNEEEEGDVYVQDFTVAEDGIAEFPRVTAGMAPDDYEQMSALSALGLYGTFSHFIHPDDVFDPDRSGGKSWEELYRAYCAWMKDIHTSYPWLRSLTATEAGNALRICDVADPHLIVAQDEIRGSVENFLGPVSFYLKTNLTPKTTDENCTIRRISAGKGMGYYLVTVESPNFSIRLVAA
;
A
#
# COMPACT_ATOMS: atom_id res chain seq x y z
N ASP A 1 -3.93 21.79 -20.44
CA ASP A 1 -3.37 20.57 -19.85
C ASP A 1 -2.27 21.00 -18.90
N THR A 2 -2.52 20.85 -17.59
CA THR A 2 -1.60 21.27 -16.50
C THR A 2 -0.95 20.06 -15.83
N THR A 3 -1.19 18.86 -16.34
CA THR A 3 -0.69 17.62 -15.74
C THR A 3 0.82 17.52 -15.94
N PRO A 4 1.61 17.33 -14.87
CA PRO A 4 3.06 17.20 -14.99
C PRO A 4 3.46 16.00 -15.85
N ARG A 5 4.60 16.11 -16.55
CA ARG A 5 5.15 15.07 -17.41
C ARG A 5 6.51 14.59 -16.91
N ALA A 6 6.68 13.28 -16.80
CA ALA A 6 7.90 12.60 -16.46
C ALA A 6 8.42 11.77 -17.64
N LEU A 7 9.74 11.77 -17.84
CA LEU A 7 10.44 10.83 -18.70
C LEU A 7 11.14 9.79 -17.83
N VAL A 8 10.74 8.52 -17.96
CA VAL A 8 11.33 7.39 -17.24
C VAL A 8 12.35 6.71 -18.16
N LEU A 9 13.63 6.84 -17.83
CA LEU A 9 14.73 6.20 -18.55
C LEU A 9 15.05 4.87 -17.90
N TYR A 10 15.00 3.78 -18.67
CA TYR A 10 15.19 2.42 -18.18
C TYR A 10 16.00 1.58 -19.17
N SER A 11 16.44 0.41 -18.73
CA SER A 11 17.25 -0.55 -19.49
C SER A 11 16.39 -1.78 -19.85
N PRO A 12 15.77 -1.86 -21.05
CA PRO A 12 14.81 -2.90 -21.37
C PRO A 12 15.39 -4.33 -21.36
N GLY A 13 16.71 -4.48 -21.47
CA GLY A 13 17.41 -5.76 -21.41
C GLY A 13 17.76 -6.24 -20.00
N ARG A 14 17.33 -5.52 -18.95
CA ARG A 14 17.68 -5.76 -17.55
C ARG A 14 16.41 -5.95 -16.72
N GLU A 15 16.24 -7.11 -16.12
CA GLU A 15 15.00 -7.51 -15.43
C GLU A 15 14.68 -6.62 -14.22
N ASP A 16 15.69 -6.28 -13.43
CA ASP A 16 15.58 -5.34 -12.32
C ASP A 16 15.18 -3.94 -12.79
N SER A 17 15.72 -3.45 -13.91
CA SER A 17 15.31 -2.18 -14.53
C SER A 17 13.86 -2.17 -14.99
N LEU A 18 13.35 -3.28 -15.53
CA LEU A 18 11.93 -3.43 -15.84
C LEU A 18 11.08 -3.35 -14.55
N GLY A 19 11.56 -3.93 -13.46
CA GLY A 19 10.92 -3.82 -12.14
C GLY A 19 10.83 -2.37 -11.64
N TYR A 20 11.93 -1.61 -11.70
CA TYR A 20 11.91 -0.18 -11.34
C TYR A 20 10.96 0.61 -12.23
N GLU A 21 11.03 0.42 -13.55
CA GLU A 21 10.19 1.14 -14.51
C GLU A 21 8.70 0.93 -14.21
N LYS A 22 8.29 -0.34 -14.01
CA LYS A 22 6.92 -0.70 -13.64
C LYS A 22 6.50 -0.01 -12.35
N ASN A 23 7.31 -0.13 -11.30
CA ASN A 23 6.97 0.40 -9.98
C ASN A 23 6.88 1.94 -9.98
N ILE A 24 7.78 2.61 -10.69
CA ILE A 24 7.79 4.06 -10.88
C ILE A 24 6.56 4.51 -11.66
N ARG A 25 6.19 3.81 -12.74
CA ARG A 25 4.99 4.15 -13.51
C ARG A 25 3.73 4.09 -12.67
N LEU A 26 3.57 3.03 -11.87
CA LEU A 26 2.44 2.91 -10.94
C LEU A 26 2.44 4.07 -9.93
N ALA A 27 3.58 4.38 -9.32
CA ALA A 27 3.68 5.53 -8.41
C ALA A 27 3.29 6.86 -9.09
N LEU A 28 3.74 7.12 -10.32
CA LEU A 28 3.43 8.34 -11.07
C LEU A 28 1.95 8.44 -11.45
N GLU A 29 1.30 7.32 -11.77
CA GLU A 29 -0.12 7.25 -12.07
C GLU A 29 -0.97 7.73 -10.88
N HIS A 30 -0.66 7.24 -9.67
CA HIS A 30 -1.31 7.65 -8.42
C HIS A 30 -1.00 9.10 -8.04
N LEU A 31 0.22 9.57 -8.33
CA LEU A 31 0.60 10.98 -8.17
C LEU A 31 -0.01 11.91 -9.24
N ARG A 32 -0.77 11.38 -10.22
CA ARG A 32 -1.34 12.12 -11.36
C ARG A 32 -0.27 12.81 -12.20
N ILE A 33 0.83 12.11 -12.48
CA ILE A 33 1.94 12.54 -13.33
C ILE A 33 1.97 11.63 -14.57
N ARG A 34 1.94 12.23 -15.77
CA ARG A 34 2.02 11.47 -17.02
C ARG A 34 3.44 11.01 -17.27
N ALA A 35 3.62 9.73 -17.60
CA ALA A 35 4.94 9.14 -17.76
C ALA A 35 5.13 8.54 -19.16
N ASP A 36 6.20 8.97 -19.84
CA ASP A 36 6.72 8.33 -21.04
C ASP A 36 7.96 7.51 -20.67
N SER A 37 8.01 6.25 -21.08
CA SER A 37 9.17 5.38 -20.84
C SER A 37 10.05 5.32 -22.08
N LEU A 38 11.37 5.43 -21.89
CA LEU A 38 12.35 5.43 -22.97
C LEU A 38 13.57 4.59 -22.60
N ASP A 39 13.99 3.76 -23.54
CA ASP A 39 15.27 3.05 -23.47
C ASP A 39 16.42 4.05 -23.28
N LEU A 40 17.22 3.85 -22.23
CA LEU A 40 18.35 4.69 -21.84
C LEU A 40 19.36 4.91 -22.99
N THR A 41 19.51 3.95 -23.90
CA THR A 41 20.41 4.06 -25.05
C THR A 41 19.92 5.07 -26.10
N ARG A 42 18.64 5.46 -26.05
CA ARG A 42 17.93 6.31 -27.02
C ARG A 42 17.68 7.73 -26.52
N THR A 43 18.36 8.16 -25.47
CA THR A 43 18.25 9.51 -24.88
C THR A 43 18.43 10.66 -25.88
N GLN A 44 19.16 10.46 -26.99
CA GLN A 44 19.30 11.47 -28.05
C GLN A 44 18.00 11.76 -28.82
N SER A 45 17.01 10.86 -28.74
CA SER A 45 15.77 10.95 -29.52
C SER A 45 14.70 11.85 -28.92
N VAL A 46 14.97 12.44 -27.74
CA VAL A 46 14.02 13.24 -26.98
C VAL A 46 14.70 14.50 -26.44
N SER A 47 13.95 15.57 -26.21
CA SER A 47 14.44 16.72 -25.42
C SER A 47 13.98 16.61 -23.97
N TYR A 48 14.90 16.67 -23.01
CA TYR A 48 14.54 16.63 -21.59
C TYR A 48 13.70 17.84 -21.17
N THR A 49 13.84 18.98 -21.86
CA THR A 49 13.05 20.19 -21.60
C THR A 49 11.57 20.05 -21.96
N ASP A 50 11.17 18.97 -22.64
CA ASP A 50 9.76 18.66 -22.93
C ASP A 50 9.05 18.02 -21.72
N TYR A 51 9.80 17.77 -20.63
CA TYR A 51 9.36 17.09 -19.41
C TYR A 51 9.66 17.95 -18.16
N ASP A 52 8.76 17.90 -17.20
CA ASP A 52 8.92 18.55 -15.90
C ASP A 52 9.93 17.81 -15.02
N MET A 53 10.12 16.51 -15.26
CA MET A 53 11.12 15.69 -14.58
C MET A 53 11.62 14.53 -15.44
N VAL A 54 12.85 14.10 -15.16
CA VAL A 54 13.46 12.89 -15.69
C VAL A 54 13.76 11.94 -14.53
N ILE A 55 13.47 10.65 -14.69
CA ILE A 55 13.67 9.62 -13.67
C ILE A 55 14.56 8.52 -14.26
N LEU A 56 15.68 8.22 -13.62
CA LEU A 56 16.57 7.10 -13.97
C LEU A 56 16.12 5.85 -13.19
N ALA A 57 15.47 4.93 -13.91
CA ALA A 57 14.94 3.65 -13.42
C ALA A 57 15.91 2.48 -13.70
N THR A 58 17.22 2.72 -13.59
CA THR A 58 18.26 1.75 -13.93
C THR A 58 19.56 2.04 -13.19
N ALA A 59 20.25 0.99 -12.74
CA ALA A 59 21.58 1.06 -12.13
C ALA A 59 22.70 1.11 -13.18
N TYR A 60 22.38 0.80 -14.44
CA TYR A 60 23.34 0.53 -15.53
C TYR A 60 23.70 1.77 -16.35
N TRP A 61 23.41 2.96 -15.85
CA TRP A 61 23.57 4.20 -16.61
C TRP A 61 25.03 4.62 -16.84
N GLU A 62 25.98 4.09 -16.08
CA GLU A 62 27.40 4.26 -16.37
C GLU A 62 27.78 3.58 -17.70
N ASP A 63 27.26 2.38 -17.96
CA ASP A 63 27.64 1.55 -19.10
C ASP A 63 26.74 1.77 -20.33
N GLU A 64 25.44 1.94 -20.13
CA GLU A 64 24.45 1.92 -21.22
C GLU A 64 24.11 3.33 -21.75
N MET A 65 24.36 4.39 -20.98
CA MET A 65 24.07 5.74 -21.42
C MET A 65 25.06 6.18 -22.49
N THR A 66 24.56 6.36 -23.71
CA THR A 66 25.38 6.69 -24.89
C THR A 66 25.89 8.13 -24.89
N GLU A 67 25.26 9.01 -24.12
CA GLU A 67 25.64 10.40 -23.97
C GLU A 67 26.29 10.69 -22.61
N SER A 68 26.94 11.83 -22.49
CA SER A 68 27.47 12.27 -21.21
C SER A 68 26.33 12.65 -20.25
N CYS A 69 26.45 12.23 -19.00
CA CYS A 69 25.61 12.65 -17.87
C CYS A 69 25.56 14.18 -17.73
N ALA A 70 26.55 14.90 -18.25
CA ALA A 70 26.53 16.35 -18.34
C ALA A 70 25.25 16.91 -18.97
N ARG A 71 24.65 16.22 -19.95
CA ARG A 71 23.40 16.68 -20.56
C ARG A 71 22.21 16.65 -19.58
N LEU A 72 22.07 15.56 -18.82
CA LEU A 72 21.04 15.46 -17.77
C LEU A 72 21.24 16.53 -16.70
N MET A 73 22.49 16.70 -16.28
CA MET A 73 22.80 17.67 -15.23
C MET A 73 22.65 19.13 -15.69
N ASN A 74 22.94 19.45 -16.96
CA ASN A 74 22.65 20.77 -17.52
C ASN A 74 21.15 21.04 -17.56
N TYR A 75 20.33 20.03 -17.90
CA TYR A 75 18.87 20.14 -17.80
C TYR A 75 18.43 20.48 -16.38
N VAL A 76 19.01 19.84 -15.36
CA VAL A 76 18.73 20.17 -13.95
C VAL A 76 19.17 21.60 -13.62
N GLU A 77 20.40 21.99 -13.94
CA GLU A 77 20.91 23.34 -13.66
C GLU A 77 20.01 24.45 -14.25
N GLU A 78 19.39 24.19 -15.40
CA GLU A 78 18.48 25.11 -16.07
C GLU A 78 17.05 25.16 -15.47
N GLY A 79 16.70 24.26 -14.56
CA GLY A 79 15.40 24.22 -13.88
C GLY A 79 14.71 22.85 -13.90
N GLY A 80 15.31 21.85 -14.56
CA GLY A 80 14.80 20.49 -14.61
C GLY A 80 14.87 19.75 -13.28
N LYS A 81 14.13 18.64 -13.19
CA LYS A 81 14.10 17.79 -11.99
C LYS A 81 14.60 16.39 -12.35
N LEU A 82 15.51 15.85 -11.55
CA LEU A 82 16.09 14.53 -11.79
C LEU A 82 15.94 13.64 -10.56
N LEU A 83 15.37 12.45 -10.73
CA LEU A 83 15.38 11.42 -9.70
C LEU A 83 16.23 10.22 -10.13
N LEU A 84 17.17 9.82 -9.28
CA LEU A 84 17.86 8.54 -9.37
C LEU A 84 17.16 7.58 -8.40
N THR A 85 16.57 6.50 -8.91
CA THR A 85 15.77 5.57 -8.08
C THR A 85 16.55 4.37 -7.56
N THR A 86 17.81 4.24 -7.99
CA THR A 86 18.69 3.17 -7.53
C THR A 86 20.13 3.65 -7.47
N VAL A 87 20.91 3.01 -6.59
CA VAL A 87 22.36 3.12 -6.59
C VAL A 87 22.93 2.61 -7.94
N PRO A 88 23.95 3.26 -8.52
CA PRO A 88 24.61 2.75 -9.73
C PRO A 88 25.27 1.39 -9.48
N GLU A 89 25.33 0.54 -10.50
CA GLU A 89 26.05 -0.75 -10.44
C GLU A 89 27.57 -0.52 -10.40
N SER A 90 28.05 0.42 -11.21
CA SER A 90 29.46 0.77 -11.34
C SER A 90 29.64 2.29 -11.33
N LEU A 91 30.82 2.74 -10.90
CA LEU A 91 31.20 4.15 -10.89
C LEU A 91 32.26 4.38 -11.97
N GLY A 92 32.10 5.43 -12.77
CA GLY A 92 33.05 5.80 -13.80
C GLY A 92 32.91 7.23 -14.26
N ALA A 93 33.18 7.46 -15.54
CA ALA A 93 33.21 8.79 -16.13
C ALA A 93 31.85 9.51 -16.05
N GLN A 94 30.74 8.79 -16.16
CA GLN A 94 29.40 9.38 -16.07
C GLN A 94 29.12 9.86 -14.65
N PHE A 95 29.40 9.03 -13.66
CA PHE A 95 29.28 9.38 -12.24
C PHE A 95 30.21 10.53 -11.84
N ASP A 96 31.49 10.47 -12.23
CA ASP A 96 32.50 11.51 -11.95
C ASP A 96 32.06 12.89 -12.49
N THR A 97 31.35 12.89 -13.61
CA THR A 97 30.80 14.12 -14.22
C THR A 97 29.62 14.70 -13.42
N GLY A 98 28.89 13.87 -12.67
CA GLY A 98 27.61 14.22 -12.06
C GLY A 98 27.63 14.39 -10.53
N TYR A 99 28.47 13.67 -9.79
CA TYR A 99 28.30 13.47 -8.34
C TYR A 99 28.22 14.77 -7.52
N ARG A 100 29.04 15.78 -7.84
CA ARG A 100 28.99 17.10 -7.20
C ARG A 100 27.64 17.80 -7.38
N ARG A 101 27.00 17.61 -8.54
CA ARG A 101 25.68 18.18 -8.88
C ARG A 101 24.53 17.41 -8.24
N MET A 102 24.82 16.25 -7.67
CA MET A 102 23.93 15.49 -6.81
C MET A 102 24.15 15.81 -5.32
N GLY A 103 25.00 16.80 -5.01
CA GLY A 103 25.33 17.20 -3.64
C GLY A 103 26.38 16.34 -2.94
N ILE A 104 27.04 15.42 -3.66
CA ILE A 104 28.04 14.52 -3.08
C ILE A 104 29.41 15.22 -3.04
N VAL A 105 30.00 15.30 -1.85
CA VAL A 105 31.34 15.87 -1.60
C VAL A 105 32.43 14.81 -1.72
N ASP A 106 32.15 13.62 -1.24
CA ASP A 106 33.08 12.49 -1.26
C ASP A 106 32.27 11.19 -1.32
N PHE A 107 32.83 10.15 -1.92
CA PHE A 107 32.20 8.84 -2.01
C PHE A 107 33.24 7.74 -1.84
N GLY A 108 32.80 6.61 -1.29
CA GLY A 108 33.63 5.45 -1.02
C GLY A 108 33.03 4.18 -1.61
N ASP A 109 33.30 3.06 -0.95
CA ASP A 109 32.78 1.76 -1.35
C ASP A 109 31.28 1.63 -1.04
N TYR A 110 30.67 0.59 -1.63
CA TYR A 110 29.32 0.18 -1.30
C TYR A 110 29.24 -0.35 0.14
N LEU A 111 28.22 0.09 0.88
CA LEU A 111 27.88 -0.32 2.22
C LEU A 111 26.66 -1.25 2.17
N THR A 112 26.81 -2.48 2.64
CA THR A 112 25.68 -3.33 2.99
C THR A 112 25.09 -2.87 4.32
N TYR A 113 23.79 -2.64 4.37
CA TYR A 113 23.06 -2.16 5.54
C TYR A 113 21.83 -3.03 5.78
N ASP A 114 21.31 -3.01 7.01
CA ASP A 114 20.10 -3.75 7.43
C ASP A 114 19.14 -2.88 8.24
N THR A 115 19.47 -1.59 8.40
CA THR A 115 18.73 -0.64 9.22
C THR A 115 18.54 0.67 8.46
N ILE A 116 17.32 1.18 8.45
CA ILE A 116 16.94 2.44 7.80
C ILE A 116 16.29 3.35 8.84
N SER A 117 16.73 4.60 8.89
CA SER A 117 16.16 5.60 9.80
C SER A 117 15.77 6.87 9.05
N PHE A 118 14.60 7.42 9.36
CA PHE A 118 14.07 8.63 8.72
C PHE A 118 14.27 9.84 9.64
N GLU A 119 14.99 10.84 9.18
CA GLU A 119 15.18 12.10 9.93
C GLU A 119 14.08 13.13 9.65
N GLN A 120 13.42 13.00 8.50
CA GLN A 120 12.35 13.88 8.05
C GLN A 120 11.19 13.08 7.44
N ASP A 121 10.04 13.74 7.32
CA ASP A 121 8.89 13.15 6.63
C ASP A 121 9.17 13.08 5.13
N LEU A 122 9.61 11.90 4.67
CA LEU A 122 9.52 11.53 3.26
C LEU A 122 8.05 11.34 2.87
N LEU A 123 7.33 10.59 3.70
CA LEU A 123 5.87 10.43 3.70
C LEU A 123 5.30 10.92 5.04
N PRO A 124 3.99 11.20 5.14
CA PRO A 124 3.38 11.64 6.40
C PRO A 124 3.67 10.65 7.54
N GLY A 125 4.28 11.13 8.63
CA GLY A 125 4.49 10.34 9.85
C GLY A 125 5.70 9.41 9.86
N MET A 126 6.60 9.52 8.86
CA MET A 126 7.85 8.74 8.83
C MET A 126 8.97 9.36 9.67
N ALA A 127 8.97 10.67 9.90
CA ALA A 127 10.04 11.33 10.64
C ALA A 127 10.25 10.70 12.03
N GLY A 128 11.49 10.33 12.32
CA GLY A 128 11.91 9.71 13.57
C GLY A 128 11.68 8.20 13.66
N ARG A 129 11.18 7.55 12.61
CA ARG A 129 11.03 6.08 12.57
C ARG A 129 12.30 5.40 12.09
N THR A 130 12.54 4.21 12.63
CA THR A 130 13.65 3.33 12.27
C THR A 130 13.09 1.94 12.03
N PHE A 131 13.57 1.28 10.97
CA PHE A 131 13.20 -0.08 10.58
C PHE A 131 14.47 -0.89 10.43
N SER A 132 14.47 -2.12 10.92
CA SER A 132 15.65 -2.99 10.93
C SER A 132 15.29 -4.44 10.74
N GLY A 133 16.20 -5.22 10.16
CA GLY A 133 16.03 -6.66 9.99
C GLY A 133 16.51 -7.15 8.62
N GLU A 134 16.49 -8.47 8.44
CA GLU A 134 16.97 -9.11 7.21
C GLU A 134 16.23 -8.62 5.96
N THR A 135 14.92 -8.38 6.05
CA THR A 135 14.08 -7.82 4.98
C THR A 135 14.54 -6.44 4.49
N PHE A 136 15.27 -5.69 5.31
CA PHE A 136 15.86 -4.39 4.96
C PHE A 136 17.31 -4.49 4.51
N SER A 137 17.85 -5.71 4.37
CA SER A 137 19.22 -5.92 3.92
C SER A 137 19.38 -5.52 2.47
N ASP A 138 20.21 -4.51 2.23
CA ASP A 138 20.44 -3.97 0.90
C ASP A 138 21.80 -3.25 0.84
N VAL A 139 22.12 -2.63 -0.30
CA VAL A 139 23.37 -1.96 -0.59
C VAL A 139 23.14 -0.48 -0.93
N ALA A 140 23.95 0.39 -0.35
CA ALA A 140 24.00 1.82 -0.63
C ALA A 140 25.43 2.25 -0.97
N LEU A 141 25.61 3.25 -1.83
CA LEU A 141 26.93 3.86 -2.04
C LEU A 141 27.29 4.71 -0.81
N SER A 142 28.46 4.51 -0.22
CA SER A 142 28.91 5.37 0.89
C SER A 142 29.20 6.77 0.36
N VAL A 143 28.42 7.77 0.79
CA VAL A 143 28.59 9.16 0.39
C VAL A 143 28.67 10.12 1.58
N THR A 144 29.42 11.19 1.40
CA THR A 144 29.37 12.42 2.21
C THR A 144 28.73 13.50 1.38
N LEU A 145 27.71 14.17 1.91
CA LEU A 145 26.96 15.22 1.21
C LEU A 145 27.41 16.62 1.62
N GLU A 146 27.10 17.61 0.80
CA GLU A 146 27.18 19.02 1.19
C GLU A 146 26.16 19.33 2.29
N ASP A 147 26.50 20.28 3.18
CA ASP A 147 25.61 20.71 4.29
C ASP A 147 24.26 21.26 3.80
N SER A 148 24.17 21.69 2.53
CA SER A 148 22.95 22.18 1.88
C SER A 148 22.05 21.07 1.35
N ALA A 149 22.50 19.81 1.32
CA ALA A 149 21.66 18.68 0.94
C ALA A 149 20.60 18.40 2.03
N CYS A 150 19.39 18.09 1.60
CA CYS A 150 18.30 17.71 2.49
C CYS A 150 18.23 16.18 2.57
N VAL A 151 18.64 15.59 3.69
CA VAL A 151 18.59 14.13 3.91
C VAL A 151 17.28 13.74 4.59
N TYR A 152 16.57 12.78 4.00
CA TYR A 152 15.31 12.26 4.52
C TYR A 152 15.50 10.94 5.25
N ALA A 153 16.41 10.09 4.76
CA ALA A 153 16.67 8.78 5.33
C ALA A 153 18.17 8.41 5.32
N TRP A 154 18.56 7.56 6.26
CA TRP A 154 19.91 7.03 6.44
C TRP A 154 19.90 5.52 6.49
N ALA A 155 20.85 4.90 5.81
CA ALA A 155 21.19 3.48 5.95
C ALA A 155 22.25 3.30 7.03
N GLN A 156 22.16 2.21 7.77
CA GLN A 156 23.11 1.83 8.81
C GLN A 156 23.40 0.32 8.77
N ASP A 157 24.67 -0.06 8.90
CA ASP A 157 25.08 -1.46 9.06
C ASP A 157 25.13 -1.90 10.54
N ALA A 158 25.30 -3.21 10.76
CA ALA A 158 25.43 -3.79 12.09
C ALA A 158 26.62 -3.25 12.92
N ALA A 159 27.63 -2.64 12.27
CA ALA A 159 28.77 -2.00 12.93
C ALA A 159 28.53 -0.51 13.27
N GLY A 160 27.36 0.03 12.92
CA GLY A 160 26.99 1.42 13.16
C GLY A 160 27.54 2.42 12.15
N ARG A 161 28.12 1.96 11.03
CA ARG A 161 28.50 2.83 9.91
C ARG A 161 27.22 3.30 9.21
N ARG A 162 27.14 4.60 8.95
CA ARG A 162 25.95 5.24 8.36
C ARG A 162 26.29 5.92 7.04
N THR A 163 25.34 5.92 6.12
CA THR A 163 25.39 6.74 4.89
C THR A 163 24.01 7.25 4.50
N PRO A 164 23.88 8.42 3.85
CA PRO A 164 22.60 8.90 3.34
C PRO A 164 21.96 7.91 2.37
N LEU A 165 20.69 7.60 2.61
CA LEU A 165 19.90 6.69 1.78
C LEU A 165 18.99 7.45 0.81
N ILE A 166 18.32 8.49 1.30
CA ILE A 166 17.41 9.32 0.49
C ILE A 166 17.71 10.79 0.76
N TRP A 167 18.04 11.55 -0.28
CA TRP A 167 18.26 12.98 -0.17
C TRP A 167 17.82 13.74 -1.42
N SER A 168 17.67 15.06 -1.26
CA SER A 168 17.52 16.00 -2.36
C SER A 168 18.54 17.12 -2.29
N TYR A 169 18.94 17.65 -3.44
CA TYR A 169 19.92 18.71 -3.57
C TYR A 169 19.51 19.70 -4.68
N ASP A 170 19.48 20.99 -4.35
CA ASP A 170 19.22 22.04 -5.33
C ASP A 170 20.46 22.29 -6.17
N CYS A 171 20.34 22.14 -7.50
CA CYS A 171 21.42 22.33 -8.45
C CYS A 171 21.00 23.36 -9.50
N GLY A 172 21.65 24.53 -9.48
CA GLY A 172 21.25 25.65 -10.33
C GLY A 172 19.84 26.13 -9.99
N ARG A 173 18.92 26.06 -10.96
CA ARG A 173 17.49 26.36 -10.75
C ARG A 173 16.62 25.12 -10.55
N GLY A 174 17.18 23.92 -10.70
CA GLY A 174 16.48 22.66 -10.57
C GLY A 174 16.88 21.89 -9.32
N ARG A 175 16.48 20.62 -9.26
CA ARG A 175 16.68 19.75 -8.10
C ARG A 175 16.98 18.31 -8.53
N VAL A 176 17.94 17.70 -7.85
CA VAL A 176 18.18 16.26 -7.91
C VAL A 176 17.65 15.61 -6.64
N ALA A 177 17.01 14.45 -6.77
CA ALA A 177 16.74 13.54 -5.66
C ALA A 177 17.40 12.18 -5.93
N VAL A 178 17.86 11.53 -4.89
CA VAL A 178 18.54 10.23 -4.98
C VAL A 178 17.95 9.27 -3.97
N PHE A 179 17.59 8.08 -4.45
CA PHE A 179 17.33 6.90 -3.63
C PHE A 179 18.49 5.92 -3.81
N ASN A 180 19.40 5.90 -2.85
CA ASN A 180 20.68 5.22 -2.86
C ASN A 180 20.56 3.77 -2.35
N SER A 181 19.70 2.99 -2.98
CA SER A 181 19.28 1.64 -2.59
C SER A 181 19.02 0.81 -3.84
N THR A 182 18.97 -0.52 -3.73
CA THR A 182 18.46 -1.38 -4.82
C THR A 182 17.01 -1.83 -4.60
N SER A 183 16.38 -1.48 -3.49
CA SER A 183 15.07 -2.03 -3.12
C SER A 183 13.87 -1.38 -3.85
N GLY A 184 14.07 -0.23 -4.50
CA GLY A 184 13.00 0.57 -5.13
C GLY A 184 12.17 -0.12 -6.23
N LYS A 185 12.54 -1.33 -6.66
CA LYS A 185 11.78 -2.16 -7.61
C LYS A 185 10.61 -2.92 -6.96
N GLY A 186 10.65 -3.14 -5.64
CA GLY A 186 9.63 -3.90 -4.93
C GLY A 186 8.34 -3.11 -4.69
N ASP A 187 7.20 -3.80 -4.71
CA ASP A 187 5.87 -3.18 -4.57
C ASP A 187 5.67 -2.48 -3.21
N PHE A 188 6.21 -3.08 -2.15
CA PHE A 188 6.30 -2.48 -0.81
C PHE A 188 7.00 -1.12 -0.80
N TRP A 189 7.99 -0.90 -1.67
CA TRP A 189 8.76 0.35 -1.74
C TRP A 189 8.08 1.46 -2.54
N ARG A 190 6.94 1.19 -3.18
CA ARG A 190 6.28 2.12 -4.11
C ARG A 190 5.94 3.47 -3.46
N GLY A 191 5.46 3.46 -2.23
CA GLY A 191 5.22 4.69 -1.48
C GLY A 191 6.49 5.49 -1.22
N ILE A 192 7.60 4.83 -0.90
CA ILE A 192 8.92 5.48 -0.73
C ILE A 192 9.38 6.11 -2.04
N VAL A 193 9.23 5.40 -3.17
CA VAL A 193 9.53 5.93 -4.51
C VAL A 193 8.68 7.17 -4.82
N ALA A 194 7.37 7.13 -4.53
CA ALA A 194 6.50 8.29 -4.67
C ALA A 194 6.92 9.47 -3.77
N GLY A 195 7.34 9.17 -2.53
CA GLY A 195 7.93 10.13 -1.61
C GLY A 195 9.16 10.81 -2.21
N CYS A 196 10.06 10.04 -2.85
CA CYS A 196 11.24 10.55 -3.55
C CYS A 196 10.84 11.49 -4.70
N VAL A 197 9.85 11.13 -5.52
CA VAL A 197 9.31 12.02 -6.57
C VAL A 197 8.80 13.33 -5.95
N ASN A 198 8.09 13.26 -4.83
CA ASN A 198 7.56 14.42 -4.13
C ASN A 198 8.66 15.33 -3.53
N THR A 199 9.91 14.88 -3.40
CA THR A 199 11.04 15.73 -2.95
C THR A 199 11.53 16.69 -4.04
N LEU A 200 11.23 16.39 -5.32
CA LEU A 200 11.66 17.20 -6.46
C LEU A 200 10.96 18.57 -6.54
N SER A 201 9.94 18.81 -5.74
CA SER A 201 9.18 20.06 -5.73
C SER A 201 8.90 20.53 -4.31
N ASP A 202 8.87 21.85 -4.11
CA ASP A 202 8.56 22.44 -2.80
C ASP A 202 7.08 22.36 -2.44
N THR A 203 6.20 22.22 -3.43
CA THR A 203 4.76 22.06 -3.23
C THR A 203 4.23 21.00 -4.19
N VAL A 204 3.60 19.96 -3.64
CA VAL A 204 2.98 18.87 -4.38
C VAL A 204 1.63 18.56 -3.76
N MET A 205 0.61 18.31 -4.60
CA MET A 205 -0.71 17.92 -4.16
C MET A 205 -1.24 16.79 -5.05
N TYR A 206 -1.63 15.67 -4.45
CA TYR A 206 -2.13 14.48 -5.16
C TYR A 206 -3.29 13.84 -4.39
N PRO A 207 -4.26 13.22 -5.10
CA PRO A 207 -5.44 12.64 -4.48
C PRO A 207 -5.10 11.40 -3.66
N VAL A 208 -5.85 11.16 -2.59
CA VAL A 208 -5.72 10.00 -1.72
C VAL A 208 -7.10 9.52 -1.27
N VAL A 209 -7.23 8.21 -1.02
CA VAL A 209 -8.49 7.56 -0.65
C VAL A 209 -8.98 7.96 0.74
N ASN A 210 -8.03 8.20 1.65
CA ASN A 210 -8.29 8.54 3.05
C ASN A 210 -9.19 7.50 3.76
N ALA A 211 -8.68 6.27 3.89
CA ALA A 211 -9.40 5.12 4.43
C ALA A 211 -8.55 4.30 5.40
N LEU A 212 -9.17 3.81 6.46
CA LEU A 212 -8.69 2.77 7.36
C LEU A 212 -9.67 1.60 7.23
N CYS A 213 -9.20 0.47 6.74
CA CYS A 213 -10.01 -0.73 6.48
C CYS A 213 -9.41 -1.91 7.23
N LEU A 214 -10.23 -2.55 8.08
CA LEU A 214 -9.84 -3.69 8.90
C LEU A 214 -10.65 -4.92 8.48
N PHE A 215 -9.95 -6.00 8.17
CA PHE A 215 -10.54 -7.28 7.78
C PHE A 215 -10.34 -8.31 8.89
N ILE A 216 -11.36 -9.15 9.08
CA ILE A 216 -11.26 -10.36 9.90
C ILE A 216 -11.58 -11.52 8.97
N ASP A 217 -10.52 -12.17 8.51
CA ASP A 217 -10.63 -13.35 7.66
C ASP A 217 -11.23 -14.50 8.48
N ASP A 218 -11.95 -15.40 7.82
CA ASP A 218 -12.65 -16.51 8.48
C ASP A 218 -13.57 -16.10 9.66
N PHE A 219 -14.35 -15.04 9.47
CA PHE A 219 -15.28 -14.56 10.50
C PHE A 219 -16.62 -14.04 9.95
N PRO A 220 -17.76 -14.70 10.25
CA PRO A 220 -17.88 -15.94 11.01
C PRO A 220 -17.42 -17.17 10.21
N SER A 221 -17.01 -18.23 10.90
CA SER A 221 -16.64 -19.51 10.26
C SER A 221 -16.98 -20.74 11.12
N PRO A 222 -16.92 -21.96 10.54
CA PRO A 222 -17.09 -23.20 11.29
C PRO A 222 -15.96 -23.52 12.27
N GLN A 223 -14.80 -22.84 12.18
CA GLN A 223 -13.58 -23.21 12.90
C GLN A 223 -13.74 -23.15 14.42
N TYR A 224 -14.76 -22.44 14.92
CA TYR A 224 -15.04 -22.32 16.34
C TYR A 224 -15.40 -23.65 17.01
N GLU A 225 -15.81 -24.66 16.25
CA GLU A 225 -16.12 -26.00 16.77
C GLU A 225 -14.89 -26.94 16.76
N SER A 226 -13.70 -26.44 16.42
CA SER A 226 -12.45 -27.20 16.49
C SER A 226 -11.91 -27.32 17.92
N GLU A 227 -11.09 -28.35 18.17
CA GLU A 227 -10.35 -28.51 19.43
C GLU A 227 -8.97 -27.86 19.30
N SER A 228 -8.57 -27.07 20.29
CA SER A 228 -7.24 -26.43 20.35
C SER A 228 -6.58 -26.73 21.69
N ASP A 229 -5.46 -27.45 21.64
CA ASP A 229 -4.65 -27.77 22.82
C ASP A 229 -4.09 -26.49 23.45
N VAL A 230 -3.67 -25.52 22.63
CA VAL A 230 -3.15 -24.21 23.06
C VAL A 230 -4.15 -23.51 23.97
N VAL A 231 -5.41 -23.38 23.52
CA VAL A 231 -6.44 -22.67 24.29
C VAL A 231 -6.84 -23.42 25.54
N ARG A 232 -6.98 -24.74 25.42
CA ARG A 232 -7.36 -25.57 26.56
C ARG A 232 -6.33 -25.47 27.67
N ASP A 233 -5.06 -25.54 27.32
CA ASP A 233 -3.98 -25.60 28.30
C ASP A 233 -3.67 -24.21 28.89
N GLU A 234 -3.76 -23.14 28.10
CA GLU A 234 -3.49 -21.76 28.55
C GLU A 234 -4.70 -21.05 29.16
N TYR A 235 -5.90 -21.22 28.58
CA TYR A 235 -7.11 -20.47 28.96
C TYR A 235 -8.15 -21.33 29.69
N ASN A 236 -7.95 -22.66 29.75
CA ASN A 236 -8.93 -23.60 30.31
C ASN A 236 -10.32 -23.42 29.70
N ARG A 237 -10.36 -23.36 28.36
CA ARG A 237 -11.56 -23.17 27.52
C ARG A 237 -11.48 -24.07 26.28
N SER A 238 -12.63 -24.39 25.70
CA SER A 238 -12.69 -24.82 24.30
C SER A 238 -12.44 -23.65 23.35
N ALA A 239 -12.08 -23.90 22.08
CA ALA A 239 -11.90 -22.84 21.08
C ALA A 239 -13.15 -21.96 20.97
N LYS A 240 -14.33 -22.57 20.90
CA LYS A 240 -15.64 -21.89 20.92
C LYS A 240 -15.81 -20.92 22.09
N GLU A 241 -15.52 -21.38 23.30
CA GLU A 241 -15.66 -20.56 24.51
C GLU A 241 -14.63 -19.44 24.53
N PHE A 242 -13.39 -19.70 24.09
CA PHE A 242 -12.38 -18.67 23.94
C PHE A 242 -12.80 -17.59 22.96
N TYR A 243 -13.30 -17.95 21.78
CA TYR A 243 -13.79 -16.98 20.81
C TYR A 243 -14.94 -16.14 21.35
N ARG A 244 -15.89 -16.78 22.03
CA ARG A 244 -17.09 -16.13 22.56
C ARG A 244 -16.79 -15.22 23.75
N ASP A 245 -15.93 -15.68 24.66
CA ASP A 245 -15.75 -15.09 25.99
C ASP A 245 -14.51 -14.19 26.08
N ILE A 246 -13.55 -14.32 25.16
CA ILE A 246 -12.26 -13.62 25.20
C ILE A 246 -12.00 -12.88 23.88
N TRP A 247 -11.74 -13.61 22.79
CA TRP A 247 -11.26 -13.02 21.52
C TRP A 247 -12.25 -11.98 20.96
N TRP A 248 -13.52 -12.35 20.73
CA TRP A 248 -14.48 -11.44 20.11
C TRP A 248 -14.84 -10.24 21.00
N PRO A 249 -15.06 -10.41 22.32
CA PRO A 249 -15.18 -9.28 23.24
C PRO A 249 -13.99 -8.31 23.21
N ASP A 250 -12.75 -8.82 23.13
CA ASP A 250 -11.54 -8.01 23.04
C ASP A 250 -11.48 -7.24 21.71
N MET A 251 -11.76 -7.91 20.58
CA MET A 251 -11.81 -7.26 19.27
C MET A 251 -12.89 -6.16 19.19
N LEU A 252 -14.04 -6.37 19.80
CA LEU A 252 -15.08 -5.35 19.94
C LEU A 252 -14.67 -4.21 20.87
N GLN A 253 -13.94 -4.50 21.94
CA GLN A 253 -13.47 -3.48 22.89
C GLN A 253 -12.53 -2.49 22.20
N ILE A 254 -11.52 -2.98 21.47
CA ILE A 254 -10.58 -2.11 20.76
C ILE A 254 -11.26 -1.33 19.63
N ALA A 255 -12.13 -1.99 18.84
CA ALA A 255 -12.87 -1.30 17.78
C ALA A 255 -13.73 -0.17 18.36
N LYS A 256 -14.44 -0.42 19.47
CA LYS A 256 -15.22 0.62 20.15
C LYS A 256 -14.36 1.76 20.71
N ALA A 257 -13.12 1.49 21.12
CA ALA A 257 -12.23 2.52 21.67
C ALA A 257 -11.87 3.58 20.63
N TYR A 258 -11.75 3.20 19.36
CA TYR A 258 -11.38 4.09 18.26
C TYR A 258 -12.52 4.39 17.28
N GLY A 259 -13.67 3.73 17.44
CA GLY A 259 -14.80 3.84 16.50
C GLY A 259 -14.55 3.09 15.19
N ASP A 260 -13.76 2.02 15.24
CA ASP A 260 -13.46 1.21 14.08
C ASP A 260 -14.59 0.25 13.71
N VAL A 261 -14.65 -0.06 12.42
CA VAL A 261 -15.55 -1.08 11.86
C VAL A 261 -14.72 -2.15 11.17
N TYR A 262 -15.14 -3.40 11.32
CA TYR A 262 -14.53 -4.54 10.64
C TYR A 262 -15.34 -4.93 9.40
N THR A 263 -14.66 -5.57 8.47
CA THR A 263 -15.28 -6.46 7.47
C THR A 263 -14.94 -7.89 7.89
N GLY A 264 -15.94 -8.67 8.29
CA GLY A 264 -15.77 -10.10 8.55
C GLY A 264 -16.04 -10.90 7.29
N LEU A 265 -15.17 -11.85 6.95
CA LEU A 265 -15.28 -12.61 5.72
C LEU A 265 -15.87 -14.00 6.00
N PHE A 266 -17.10 -14.23 5.54
CA PHE A 266 -17.84 -15.45 5.81
C PHE A 266 -17.37 -16.60 4.93
N VAL A 267 -17.09 -17.72 5.58
CA VAL A 267 -16.85 -19.03 4.97
C VAL A 267 -17.86 -20.04 5.53
N ALA A 268 -18.41 -20.89 4.68
CA ALA A 268 -19.49 -21.79 5.08
C ALA A 268 -19.02 -23.16 5.59
N THR A 269 -17.85 -23.65 5.15
CA THR A 269 -17.33 -24.98 5.49
C THR A 269 -15.81 -25.05 5.25
N TYR A 270 -15.18 -26.17 5.59
CA TYR A 270 -13.77 -26.50 5.28
C TYR A 270 -13.66 -27.97 4.79
N ASN A 271 -14.63 -28.42 3.98
CA ASN A 271 -14.79 -29.83 3.62
C ASN A 271 -14.08 -30.24 2.33
N ASP A 272 -13.25 -29.36 1.77
CA ASP A 272 -12.46 -29.54 0.53
C ASP A 272 -13.25 -30.00 -0.70
N GLU A 273 -14.59 -29.90 -0.66
CA GLU A 273 -15.46 -30.43 -1.71
C GLU A 273 -15.60 -29.46 -2.87
N THR A 274 -15.00 -29.80 -4.02
CA THR A 274 -15.07 -29.01 -5.25
C THR A 274 -16.11 -29.49 -6.26
N ASP A 275 -16.85 -30.56 -5.96
CA ASP A 275 -18.00 -31.02 -6.76
C ASP A 275 -19.32 -30.43 -6.23
N PRO A 276 -20.01 -29.58 -7.01
CA PRO A 276 -21.27 -28.96 -6.59
C PRO A 276 -22.35 -29.96 -6.15
N ALA A 277 -22.38 -31.17 -6.72
CA ALA A 277 -23.39 -32.17 -6.39
C ALA A 277 -23.23 -32.75 -4.97
N ARG A 278 -22.05 -32.58 -4.36
CA ARG A 278 -21.70 -33.10 -3.03
C ARG A 278 -21.61 -32.00 -1.97
N GLN A 279 -21.89 -30.74 -2.34
CA GLN A 279 -21.89 -29.63 -1.39
C GLN A 279 -22.99 -29.81 -0.32
N THR A 280 -22.58 -29.73 0.94
CA THR A 280 -23.46 -29.83 2.10
C THR A 280 -23.12 -28.74 3.10
N TYR A 281 -24.14 -28.19 3.75
CA TYR A 281 -23.97 -27.23 4.82
C TYR A 281 -24.91 -27.59 5.97
N THR A 282 -24.41 -27.46 7.20
CA THR A 282 -25.20 -27.63 8.43
C THR A 282 -25.20 -26.30 9.17
N GLU A 283 -26.39 -25.75 9.40
CA GLU A 283 -26.55 -24.49 10.11
C GLU A 283 -25.93 -24.55 11.52
N SER A 284 -25.05 -23.60 11.83
CA SER A 284 -24.43 -23.47 13.13
C SER A 284 -25.02 -22.29 13.92
N ALA A 285 -25.51 -22.59 15.14
CA ALA A 285 -25.92 -21.56 16.08
C ALA A 285 -24.76 -20.64 16.50
N THR A 286 -23.52 -21.14 16.43
CA THR A 286 -22.30 -20.38 16.77
C THR A 286 -21.98 -19.36 15.68
N GLU A 287 -22.02 -19.77 14.41
CA GLU A 287 -21.86 -18.87 13.27
C GLU A 287 -22.97 -17.82 13.26
N LEU A 288 -24.22 -18.22 13.52
CA LEU A 288 -25.34 -17.29 13.69
C LEU A 288 -25.08 -16.29 14.82
N TYR A 289 -24.52 -16.71 15.95
CA TYR A 289 -24.19 -15.82 17.06
C TYR A 289 -23.14 -14.78 16.64
N PHE A 290 -22.01 -15.21 16.09
CA PHE A 290 -20.92 -14.30 15.70
C PHE A 290 -21.32 -13.40 14.54
N GLY A 291 -21.94 -13.94 13.49
CA GLY A 291 -22.43 -13.16 12.36
C GLY A 291 -23.48 -12.12 12.78
N ASN A 292 -24.45 -12.48 13.62
CA ASN A 292 -25.39 -11.48 14.13
C ASN A 292 -24.73 -10.46 15.07
N SER A 293 -23.69 -10.84 15.82
CA SER A 293 -22.94 -9.90 16.65
C SER A 293 -22.12 -8.93 15.80
N LEU A 294 -21.48 -9.40 14.73
CA LEU A 294 -20.76 -8.57 13.74
C LEU A 294 -21.70 -7.48 13.19
N LEU A 295 -22.85 -7.91 12.65
CA LEU A 295 -23.84 -7.00 12.05
C LEU A 295 -24.44 -6.02 13.06
N LYS A 296 -24.69 -6.45 14.31
CA LYS A 296 -25.21 -5.55 15.36
C LYS A 296 -24.23 -4.46 15.78
N ASN A 297 -22.93 -4.65 15.55
CA ASN A 297 -21.89 -3.65 15.81
C ASN A 297 -21.56 -2.80 14.58
N GLY A 298 -22.39 -2.83 13.53
CA GLY A 298 -22.23 -1.99 12.35
C GLY A 298 -21.10 -2.41 11.41
N CYS A 299 -20.55 -3.61 11.60
CA CYS A 299 -19.51 -4.19 10.74
C CYS A 299 -20.12 -4.80 9.47
N GLU A 300 -19.31 -4.95 8.42
CA GLU A 300 -19.67 -5.59 7.16
C GLU A 300 -19.45 -7.11 7.21
N MET A 301 -20.28 -7.86 6.48
CA MET A 301 -20.04 -9.28 6.18
C MET A 301 -19.76 -9.45 4.68
N GLY A 302 -18.54 -9.87 4.35
CA GLY A 302 -18.07 -10.20 3.00
C GLY A 302 -17.98 -11.71 2.76
N ALA A 303 -17.53 -12.10 1.57
CA ALA A 303 -17.39 -13.50 1.15
C ALA A 303 -15.92 -13.95 1.20
N HIS A 304 -15.69 -15.16 1.74
CA HIS A 304 -14.38 -15.82 1.76
C HIS A 304 -14.41 -17.23 1.13
N GLY A 305 -15.29 -17.42 0.15
CA GLY A 305 -15.47 -18.73 -0.47
C GLY A 305 -16.38 -19.66 0.32
N TYR A 306 -16.81 -20.74 -0.34
CA TYR A 306 -17.74 -21.71 0.24
C TYR A 306 -17.05 -22.61 1.28
N ASN A 307 -15.90 -23.17 0.91
CA ASN A 307 -15.20 -24.21 1.65
C ASN A 307 -13.71 -23.87 1.93
N HIS A 308 -13.34 -22.59 1.83
CA HIS A 308 -11.95 -22.10 1.89
C HIS A 308 -11.00 -22.70 0.83
N GLN A 309 -11.53 -23.34 -0.24
CA GLN A 309 -10.71 -23.74 -1.38
C GLN A 309 -10.51 -22.53 -2.31
N PRO A 310 -9.26 -22.15 -2.64
CA PRO A 310 -9.02 -21.07 -3.57
C PRO A 310 -9.63 -21.35 -4.94
N LEU A 311 -10.13 -20.32 -5.62
CA LEU A 311 -10.84 -20.48 -6.89
C LEU A 311 -9.85 -20.57 -8.06
N THR A 312 -9.14 -21.69 -8.12
CA THR A 312 -8.11 -21.97 -9.12
C THR A 312 -8.30 -23.37 -9.72
N GLY A 313 -7.69 -23.56 -10.90
CA GLY A 313 -7.57 -24.89 -11.52
C GLY A 313 -6.37 -25.67 -10.99
N ALA A 314 -6.13 -26.85 -11.56
CA ALA A 314 -4.96 -27.65 -11.21
C ALA A 314 -3.66 -26.87 -11.49
N GLY A 315 -2.79 -26.76 -10.47
CA GLY A 315 -1.53 -26.02 -10.55
C GLY A 315 -1.63 -24.53 -10.20
N GLY A 316 -2.83 -24.03 -9.86
CA GLY A 316 -3.02 -22.63 -9.45
C GLY A 316 -2.66 -22.33 -8.00
N THR A 317 -2.29 -23.36 -7.21
CA THR A 317 -1.75 -23.22 -5.86
C THR A 317 -0.52 -24.12 -5.71
N PRO A 318 0.41 -23.80 -4.79
CA PRO A 318 1.49 -24.71 -4.41
C PRO A 318 0.98 -26.10 -3.98
N ALA A 319 1.71 -27.14 -4.35
CA ALA A 319 1.27 -28.52 -4.15
C ALA A 319 1.31 -28.99 -2.69
N ASP A 320 2.17 -28.38 -1.88
CA ASP A 320 2.34 -28.60 -0.44
C ASP A 320 1.23 -27.97 0.41
N MET A 321 0.45 -27.02 -0.14
CA MET A 321 -0.77 -26.52 0.50
C MET A 321 -1.94 -27.50 0.40
N HIS A 322 -1.83 -28.54 -0.43
CA HIS A 322 -2.79 -29.65 -0.53
C HIS A 322 -4.25 -29.27 -0.89
N TYR A 323 -4.47 -28.09 -1.47
CA TYR A 323 -5.79 -27.68 -1.97
C TYR A 323 -6.30 -28.60 -3.09
N GLN A 324 -7.62 -28.77 -3.13
CA GLN A 324 -8.31 -29.47 -4.19
C GLN A 324 -8.69 -28.48 -5.29
N PRO A 325 -8.22 -28.69 -6.53
CA PRO A 325 -8.54 -27.76 -7.61
C PRO A 325 -10.01 -27.89 -8.04
N TRP A 326 -10.56 -26.78 -8.53
CA TRP A 326 -11.88 -26.79 -9.16
C TRP A 326 -11.77 -27.29 -10.59
N ALA A 327 -12.77 -28.05 -11.05
CA ALA A 327 -12.71 -28.62 -12.40
C ALA A 327 -12.94 -27.58 -13.50
N ASN A 328 -13.74 -26.52 -13.24
CA ASN A 328 -14.07 -25.48 -14.19
C ASN A 328 -14.78 -24.27 -13.52
N VAL A 329 -14.99 -23.19 -14.28
CA VAL A 329 -15.70 -21.96 -13.88
C VAL A 329 -17.12 -22.23 -13.34
N ALA A 330 -17.85 -23.20 -13.90
CA ALA A 330 -19.23 -23.46 -13.47
C ALA A 330 -19.27 -24.04 -12.05
N ASP A 331 -18.30 -24.88 -11.69
CA ASP A 331 -18.20 -25.46 -10.34
C ASP A 331 -17.79 -24.40 -9.30
N MET A 332 -16.82 -23.53 -9.65
CA MET A 332 -16.48 -22.36 -8.85
C MET A 332 -17.69 -21.41 -8.66
N THR A 333 -18.45 -21.17 -9.73
CA THR A 333 -19.65 -20.31 -9.67
C THR A 333 -20.73 -20.94 -8.79
N ALA A 334 -20.92 -22.25 -8.90
CA ALA A 334 -21.89 -22.98 -8.09
C ALA A 334 -21.54 -22.94 -6.60
N SER A 335 -20.26 -23.05 -6.23
CA SER A 335 -19.83 -22.97 -4.83
C SER A 335 -20.12 -21.58 -4.23
N LEU A 336 -19.80 -20.50 -4.95
CA LEU A 336 -20.12 -19.15 -4.47
C LEU A 336 -21.62 -18.84 -4.49
N THR A 337 -22.36 -19.41 -5.44
CA THR A 337 -23.83 -19.33 -5.43
C THR A 337 -24.38 -20.00 -4.18
N ARG A 338 -23.82 -21.17 -3.81
CA ARG A 338 -24.18 -21.89 -2.60
C ARG A 338 -23.85 -21.09 -1.33
N LEU A 339 -22.68 -20.44 -1.29
CA LEU A 339 -22.33 -19.51 -0.21
C LEU A 339 -23.37 -18.39 -0.09
N LYS A 340 -23.72 -17.73 -1.20
CA LYS A 340 -24.74 -16.66 -1.24
C LYS A 340 -26.10 -17.14 -0.72
N GLU A 341 -26.53 -18.35 -1.08
CA GLU A 341 -27.77 -18.95 -0.56
C GLU A 341 -27.72 -19.17 0.95
N ILE A 342 -26.62 -19.73 1.47
CA ILE A 342 -26.41 -19.97 2.90
C ILE A 342 -26.44 -18.64 3.66
N THR A 343 -25.70 -17.63 3.17
CA THR A 343 -25.72 -16.29 3.75
C THR A 343 -27.13 -15.71 3.76
N GLY A 344 -27.90 -15.84 2.67
CA GLY A 344 -29.28 -15.35 2.60
C GLY A 344 -30.23 -16.06 3.58
N GLN A 345 -29.97 -17.33 3.92
CA GLN A 345 -30.75 -18.09 4.91
C GLN A 345 -30.38 -17.68 6.34
N MET A 346 -29.10 -17.60 6.65
CA MET A 346 -28.59 -17.31 7.99
C MET A 346 -28.66 -15.83 8.36
N PHE A 347 -28.39 -14.96 7.39
CA PHE A 347 -28.25 -13.51 7.54
C PHE A 347 -29.05 -12.77 6.46
N PRO A 348 -30.40 -12.78 6.50
CA PRO A 348 -31.25 -12.29 5.41
C PRO A 348 -31.08 -10.81 5.02
N ALA A 349 -30.43 -10.01 5.87
CA ALA A 349 -30.14 -8.59 5.62
C ALA A 349 -28.79 -8.37 4.90
N VAL A 350 -27.98 -9.41 4.74
CA VAL A 350 -26.64 -9.31 4.15
C VAL A 350 -26.72 -9.45 2.63
N THR A 351 -25.98 -8.59 1.94
CA THR A 351 -25.63 -8.74 0.53
C THR A 351 -24.11 -8.79 0.47
N LEU A 352 -23.57 -9.86 -0.08
CA LEU A 352 -22.12 -10.06 -0.22
C LEU A 352 -21.57 -9.11 -1.29
N ARG A 353 -21.04 -7.96 -0.86
CA ARG A 353 -20.48 -6.90 -1.72
C ARG A 353 -18.96 -6.88 -1.76
N SER A 354 -18.31 -7.54 -0.82
CA SER A 354 -16.86 -7.71 -0.75
C SER A 354 -16.49 -9.19 -0.86
N TYR A 355 -15.35 -9.46 -1.49
CA TYR A 355 -14.78 -10.80 -1.63
C TYR A 355 -13.28 -10.77 -1.33
N VAL A 356 -12.84 -11.70 -0.50
CA VAL A 356 -11.42 -11.98 -0.24
C VAL A 356 -11.12 -13.38 -0.75
N PRO A 357 -10.14 -13.57 -1.67
CA PRO A 357 -9.75 -14.89 -2.13
C PRO A 357 -9.17 -15.75 -0.98
N PRO A 358 -9.64 -17.00 -0.79
CA PRO A 358 -9.04 -17.91 0.17
C PRO A 358 -7.54 -18.05 -0.06
N SER A 359 -6.76 -17.91 1.00
CA SER A 359 -5.28 -17.98 0.96
C SER A 359 -4.64 -17.09 -0.11
N ASN A 360 -5.32 -16.02 -0.52
CA ASN A 360 -4.85 -15.04 -1.50
C ASN A 360 -4.78 -15.53 -2.96
N TYR A 361 -5.22 -16.75 -3.29
CA TYR A 361 -5.19 -17.25 -4.68
C TYR A 361 -6.53 -17.07 -5.41
N LEU A 362 -6.47 -16.52 -6.62
CA LEU A 362 -7.61 -16.35 -7.52
C LEU A 362 -7.13 -16.33 -8.97
N SER A 363 -7.51 -17.36 -9.75
CA SER A 363 -7.21 -17.37 -11.18
C SER A 363 -8.14 -16.42 -11.94
N ALA A 364 -7.85 -16.14 -13.21
CA ALA A 364 -8.74 -15.35 -14.07
C ALA A 364 -10.13 -16.01 -14.20
N GLU A 365 -10.18 -17.34 -14.32
CA GLU A 365 -11.40 -18.15 -14.29
C GLU A 365 -12.12 -18.04 -12.94
N GLY A 366 -11.37 -18.02 -11.84
CA GLY A 366 -11.89 -17.79 -10.50
C GLY A 366 -12.54 -16.41 -10.37
N ARG A 367 -11.87 -15.34 -10.82
CA ARG A 367 -12.42 -13.98 -10.82
C ARG A 367 -13.68 -13.88 -11.67
N GLN A 368 -13.72 -14.58 -12.81
CA GLN A 368 -14.92 -14.71 -13.63
C GLN A 368 -16.06 -15.38 -12.85
N ALA A 369 -15.78 -16.49 -12.15
CA ALA A 369 -16.78 -17.20 -11.35
C ALA A 369 -17.34 -16.35 -10.21
N VAL A 370 -16.48 -15.58 -9.53
CA VAL A 370 -16.85 -14.59 -8.51
C VAL A 370 -17.89 -13.62 -9.04
N ARG A 371 -17.62 -12.99 -10.20
CA ARG A 371 -18.54 -12.05 -10.84
C ARG A 371 -19.86 -12.70 -11.27
N GLN A 372 -19.83 -13.95 -11.72
CA GLN A 372 -21.04 -14.66 -12.13
C GLN A 372 -21.95 -15.02 -10.95
N ALA A 373 -21.36 -15.43 -9.82
CA ALA A 373 -22.11 -15.84 -8.63
C ALA A 373 -22.61 -14.65 -7.79
N LEU A 374 -21.81 -13.58 -7.73
CA LEU A 374 -22.04 -12.40 -6.90
C LEU A 374 -22.27 -11.15 -7.79
N PRO A 375 -23.46 -10.99 -8.40
CA PRO A 375 -23.74 -9.86 -9.30
C PRO A 375 -23.74 -8.49 -8.60
N ASP A 376 -23.87 -8.46 -7.28
CA ASP A 376 -23.85 -7.26 -6.45
C ASP A 376 -22.45 -6.97 -5.86
N LEU A 377 -21.42 -7.70 -6.31
CA LEU A 377 -20.06 -7.53 -5.83
C LEU A 377 -19.51 -6.15 -6.24
N GLU A 378 -18.96 -5.44 -5.26
CA GLU A 378 -18.37 -4.12 -5.44
C GLU A 378 -16.85 -4.15 -5.23
N VAL A 379 -16.31 -5.01 -4.37
CA VAL A 379 -14.89 -4.94 -3.98
C VAL A 379 -14.27 -6.33 -3.93
N ILE A 380 -13.05 -6.45 -4.47
CA ILE A 380 -12.18 -7.60 -4.21
C ILE A 380 -10.97 -7.12 -3.42
N SER A 381 -10.60 -7.87 -2.38
CA SER A 381 -9.47 -7.58 -1.51
C SER A 381 -8.53 -8.78 -1.41
N GLY A 382 -7.67 -8.95 -2.41
CA GLY A 382 -6.49 -9.81 -2.40
C GLY A 382 -5.34 -9.18 -1.60
N ILE A 383 -4.11 -9.32 -2.10
CA ILE A 383 -2.89 -8.85 -1.43
C ILE A 383 -2.15 -7.80 -2.27
N TYR A 384 -1.42 -6.90 -1.61
CA TYR A 384 -0.65 -5.84 -2.26
C TYR A 384 0.72 -6.30 -2.78
N THR A 385 1.31 -7.29 -2.10
CA THR A 385 2.61 -7.90 -2.41
C THR A 385 2.40 -9.40 -2.59
N ASN A 386 3.14 -10.06 -3.50
CA ASN A 386 3.10 -11.51 -3.62
C ASN A 386 4.09 -12.24 -2.70
N GLU A 387 5.03 -11.53 -2.09
CA GLU A 387 6.08 -12.12 -1.22
C GLU A 387 6.80 -13.32 -1.86
N GLU A 388 6.99 -13.28 -3.20
CA GLU A 388 7.59 -14.37 -3.98
C GLU A 388 6.81 -15.70 -3.99
N GLU A 389 5.54 -15.69 -3.60
CA GLU A 389 4.66 -16.86 -3.67
C GLU A 389 4.42 -17.31 -5.13
N GLU A 390 4.48 -18.63 -5.33
CA GLU A 390 4.18 -19.29 -6.60
C GLU A 390 2.68 -19.58 -6.75
N GLY A 391 2.17 -19.60 -7.99
CA GLY A 391 0.78 -19.95 -8.30
C GLY A 391 -0.06 -18.75 -8.75
N ASP A 392 -1.38 -18.89 -8.72
CA ASP A 392 -2.35 -17.87 -9.12
C ASP A 392 -2.61 -16.87 -7.98
N VAL A 393 -1.54 -16.31 -7.41
CA VAL A 393 -1.63 -15.32 -6.32
C VAL A 393 -2.31 -14.06 -6.85
N TYR A 394 -3.36 -13.60 -6.16
CA TYR A 394 -4.16 -12.45 -6.56
C TYR A 394 -3.58 -11.15 -6.01
N VAL A 395 -2.52 -10.69 -6.67
CA VAL A 395 -1.87 -9.41 -6.38
C VAL A 395 -2.65 -8.28 -7.04
N GLN A 396 -2.94 -7.24 -6.27
CA GLN A 396 -3.63 -6.06 -6.75
C GLN A 396 -2.83 -4.78 -6.47
N ASP A 397 -3.18 -3.74 -7.21
CA ASP A 397 -2.95 -2.36 -6.78
C ASP A 397 -4.31 -1.70 -6.45
N PHE A 398 -4.28 -0.53 -5.81
CA PHE A 398 -5.48 0.25 -5.52
C PHE A 398 -6.01 0.90 -6.80
N THR A 399 -6.99 0.28 -7.45
CA THR A 399 -7.59 0.81 -8.68
C THR A 399 -9.04 0.34 -8.86
N VAL A 400 -9.73 0.87 -9.88
CA VAL A 400 -11.03 0.36 -10.31
C VAL A 400 -10.83 -0.41 -11.62
N ALA A 401 -11.11 -1.72 -11.59
CA ALA A 401 -11.00 -2.55 -12.78
C ALA A 401 -12.02 -2.12 -13.86
N GLU A 402 -11.76 -2.50 -15.13
CA GLU A 402 -12.62 -2.18 -16.28
C GLU A 402 -14.09 -2.59 -16.07
N ASP A 403 -14.30 -3.58 -15.22
CA ASP A 403 -15.58 -4.20 -14.95
C ASP A 403 -16.34 -3.55 -13.77
N GLY A 404 -15.79 -2.45 -13.21
CA GLY A 404 -16.34 -1.58 -12.18
C GLY A 404 -16.03 -2.00 -10.73
N ILE A 405 -15.40 -3.15 -10.54
CA ILE A 405 -15.01 -3.67 -9.23
C ILE A 405 -13.82 -2.86 -8.72
N ALA A 406 -13.90 -2.42 -7.46
CA ALA A 406 -12.76 -1.79 -6.80
C ALA A 406 -11.78 -2.90 -6.37
N GLU A 407 -10.53 -2.80 -6.84
CA GLU A 407 -9.42 -3.63 -6.40
C GLU A 407 -8.80 -2.92 -5.19
N PHE A 408 -9.09 -3.40 -3.98
CA PHE A 408 -8.67 -2.79 -2.72
C PHE A 408 -7.85 -3.80 -1.91
N PRO A 409 -6.55 -3.93 -2.18
CA PRO A 409 -5.73 -4.97 -1.55
C PRO A 409 -5.58 -4.79 -0.04
N ARG A 410 -5.36 -5.91 0.63
CA ARG A 410 -4.84 -5.97 2.00
C ARG A 410 -3.32 -5.77 1.93
N VAL A 411 -2.80 -4.87 2.78
CA VAL A 411 -1.40 -4.44 2.74
C VAL A 411 -0.59 -5.07 3.87
N THR A 412 -1.19 -5.25 5.04
CA THR A 412 -0.51 -5.76 6.24
C THR A 412 -1.31 -6.86 6.92
N ALA A 413 -0.63 -7.74 7.66
CA ALA A 413 -1.25 -8.89 8.32
C ALA A 413 -0.89 -9.03 9.81
N GLY A 414 -1.74 -9.73 10.56
CA GLY A 414 -1.43 -10.25 11.90
C GLY A 414 -1.55 -9.25 13.06
N MET A 415 -1.44 -9.78 14.29
CA MET A 415 -1.73 -8.99 15.50
C MET A 415 -0.51 -8.29 16.12
N ALA A 416 0.71 -8.70 15.74
CA ALA A 416 1.95 -8.17 16.30
C ALA A 416 2.88 -7.74 15.17
N PRO A 417 2.71 -6.51 14.63
CA PRO A 417 3.44 -6.07 13.46
C PRO A 417 4.94 -5.95 13.75
N ASP A 418 5.75 -6.46 12.84
CA ASP A 418 7.20 -6.22 12.85
C ASP A 418 7.54 -4.92 12.09
N ASP A 419 8.82 -4.68 11.84
CA ASP A 419 9.26 -3.47 11.12
C ASP A 419 8.86 -3.50 9.64
N TYR A 420 8.72 -4.68 9.03
CA TYR A 420 8.21 -4.82 7.66
C TYR A 420 6.75 -4.37 7.61
N GLU A 421 5.88 -4.95 8.44
CA GLU A 421 4.46 -4.60 8.50
C GLU A 421 4.23 -3.11 8.76
N GLN A 422 5.02 -2.54 9.68
CA GLN A 422 4.95 -1.10 9.96
C GLN A 422 5.32 -0.26 8.74
N MET A 423 6.44 -0.56 8.07
CA MET A 423 6.85 0.22 6.91
C MET A 423 5.93 0.00 5.70
N SER A 424 5.32 -1.19 5.57
CA SER A 424 4.32 -1.55 4.54
C SER A 424 3.11 -0.63 4.67
N ALA A 425 2.59 -0.53 5.89
CA ALA A 425 1.49 0.36 6.21
C ALA A 425 1.82 1.81 5.88
N LEU A 426 3.02 2.30 6.21
CA LEU A 426 3.40 3.69 5.94
C LEU A 426 3.62 3.98 4.45
N SER A 427 4.14 3.01 3.71
CA SER A 427 4.31 3.11 2.26
C SER A 427 2.95 3.27 1.57
N ALA A 428 1.99 2.39 1.89
CA ALA A 428 0.62 2.47 1.36
C ALA A 428 -0.11 3.72 1.85
N LEU A 429 0.04 4.08 3.14
CA LEU A 429 -0.55 5.28 3.71
C LEU A 429 -0.03 6.55 3.04
N GLY A 430 1.25 6.61 2.70
CA GLY A 430 1.86 7.78 2.06
C GLY A 430 1.46 7.98 0.60
N LEU A 431 1.28 6.90 -0.15
CA LEU A 431 0.87 6.97 -1.56
C LEU A 431 -0.64 7.05 -1.75
N TYR A 432 -1.38 6.12 -1.13
CA TYR A 432 -2.82 5.96 -1.35
C TYR A 432 -3.66 6.65 -0.27
N GLY A 433 -3.08 7.01 0.87
CA GLY A 433 -3.84 7.44 2.04
C GLY A 433 -4.69 6.31 2.64
N THR A 434 -4.21 5.07 2.55
CA THR A 434 -4.91 3.87 3.03
C THR A 434 -4.12 3.15 4.10
N PHE A 435 -4.79 2.75 5.18
CA PHE A 435 -4.36 1.67 6.07
C PHE A 435 -5.28 0.47 5.83
N SER A 436 -4.75 -0.63 5.31
CA SER A 436 -5.52 -1.82 4.93
C SER A 436 -4.89 -3.05 5.56
N HIS A 437 -5.57 -3.62 6.55
CA HIS A 437 -4.98 -4.60 7.46
C HIS A 437 -5.93 -5.75 7.75
N PHE A 438 -5.41 -6.98 7.83
CA PHE A 438 -6.21 -8.16 8.17
C PHE A 438 -5.59 -8.99 9.30
N ILE A 439 -6.47 -9.69 10.01
CA ILE A 439 -6.12 -10.63 11.08
C ILE A 439 -6.93 -11.90 10.90
N HIS A 440 -6.47 -13.01 11.49
CA HIS A 440 -7.28 -14.22 11.61
C HIS A 440 -7.64 -14.49 13.08
N PRO A 441 -8.86 -14.99 13.35
CA PRO A 441 -9.22 -15.41 14.69
C PRO A 441 -8.30 -16.51 15.24
N ASP A 442 -7.78 -17.39 14.38
CA ASP A 442 -6.90 -18.52 14.71
C ASP A 442 -5.41 -18.16 14.79
N ASP A 443 -5.00 -16.91 14.59
CA ASP A 443 -3.58 -16.49 14.66
C ASP A 443 -2.90 -16.92 15.99
N VAL A 444 -3.67 -17.00 17.09
CA VAL A 444 -3.18 -17.45 18.40
C VAL A 444 -2.97 -18.98 18.49
N PHE A 445 -3.55 -19.77 17.58
CA PHE A 445 -3.42 -21.23 17.56
C PHE A 445 -2.24 -21.70 16.70
N ASP A 446 -1.76 -20.83 15.82
CA ASP A 446 -0.63 -21.11 14.93
C ASP A 446 0.68 -20.59 15.57
N PRO A 447 1.65 -21.46 15.90
CA PRO A 447 2.90 -21.06 16.54
C PRO A 447 3.74 -20.10 15.70
N ASP A 448 3.66 -20.20 14.37
CA ASP A 448 4.43 -19.37 13.45
C ASP A 448 3.77 -17.99 13.33
N ARG A 449 2.44 -17.92 13.15
CA ARG A 449 1.70 -16.64 13.11
C ARG A 449 1.68 -15.92 14.45
N SER A 450 1.54 -16.63 15.56
CA SER A 450 1.63 -16.03 16.91
C SER A 450 3.07 -15.63 17.27
N GLY A 451 4.07 -16.23 16.62
CA GLY A 451 5.47 -16.16 17.04
C GLY A 451 5.64 -16.62 18.49
N GLY A 452 4.89 -17.64 18.91
CA GLY A 452 4.89 -18.22 20.25
C GLY A 452 4.33 -17.34 21.37
N LYS A 453 3.57 -16.28 21.05
CA LYS A 453 2.97 -15.34 22.01
C LYS A 453 1.61 -15.83 22.49
N SER A 454 1.25 -15.51 23.74
CA SER A 454 -0.12 -15.73 24.24
C SER A 454 -1.11 -14.75 23.61
N TRP A 455 -2.42 -15.02 23.73
CA TRP A 455 -3.47 -14.07 23.34
C TRP A 455 -3.28 -12.69 23.97
N GLU A 456 -2.95 -12.62 25.26
CA GLU A 456 -2.77 -11.34 25.95
C GLU A 456 -1.59 -10.53 25.40
N GLU A 457 -0.54 -11.21 24.93
CA GLU A 457 0.60 -10.59 24.30
C GLU A 457 0.27 -10.10 22.89
N LEU A 458 -0.42 -10.93 22.08
CA LEU A 458 -0.90 -10.58 20.75
C LEU A 458 -1.90 -9.42 20.80
N TYR A 459 -2.93 -9.51 21.64
CA TYR A 459 -3.92 -8.46 21.80
C TYR A 459 -3.30 -7.16 22.31
N ARG A 460 -2.31 -7.23 23.21
CA ARG A 460 -1.59 -6.03 23.66
C ARG A 460 -0.76 -5.41 22.54
N ALA A 461 -0.09 -6.21 21.72
CA ALA A 461 0.66 -5.73 20.57
C ALA A 461 -0.27 -5.05 19.56
N TYR A 462 -1.40 -5.67 19.24
CA TYR A 462 -2.42 -5.13 18.36
C TYR A 462 -3.00 -3.81 18.91
N CYS A 463 -3.32 -3.77 20.20
CA CYS A 463 -3.75 -2.55 20.89
C CYS A 463 -2.71 -1.42 20.80
N ALA A 464 -1.43 -1.74 20.94
CA ALA A 464 -0.35 -0.77 20.85
C ALA A 464 -0.22 -0.21 19.43
N TRP A 465 -0.33 -1.05 18.41
CA TRP A 465 -0.25 -0.62 17.02
C TRP A 465 -1.45 0.21 16.60
N MET A 466 -2.68 -0.26 16.86
CA MET A 466 -3.88 0.53 16.55
C MET A 466 -3.88 1.87 17.29
N LYS A 467 -3.34 1.91 18.52
CA LYS A 467 -3.12 3.18 19.23
C LYS A 467 -2.14 4.08 18.48
N ASP A 468 -1.01 3.57 17.99
CA ASP A 468 -0.08 4.35 17.17
C ASP A 468 -0.77 4.86 15.91
N ILE A 469 -1.50 4.00 15.19
CA ILE A 469 -2.22 4.37 13.97
C ILE A 469 -3.22 5.50 14.25
N HIS A 470 -4.08 5.38 15.26
CA HIS A 470 -5.07 6.41 15.58
C HIS A 470 -4.47 7.68 16.19
N THR A 471 -3.31 7.60 16.84
CA THR A 471 -2.62 8.77 17.39
C THR A 471 -1.84 9.53 16.31
N SER A 472 -1.18 8.79 15.42
CA SER A 472 -0.32 9.31 14.35
C SER A 472 -1.12 9.71 13.11
N TYR A 473 -2.22 9.01 12.82
CA TYR A 473 -3.08 9.22 11.64
C TYR A 473 -4.57 9.47 11.98
N PRO A 474 -4.91 10.39 12.91
CA PRO A 474 -6.28 10.64 13.40
C PRO A 474 -7.24 11.27 12.38
N TRP A 475 -6.86 11.33 11.10
CA TRP A 475 -7.70 11.82 10.00
C TRP A 475 -8.24 10.70 9.12
N LEU A 476 -7.69 9.49 9.24
CA LEU A 476 -8.20 8.34 8.51
C LEU A 476 -9.64 8.07 8.91
N ARG A 477 -10.44 7.67 7.93
CA ARG A 477 -11.83 7.28 8.14
C ARG A 477 -11.87 5.77 8.29
N SER A 478 -12.37 5.27 9.42
CA SER A 478 -12.65 3.85 9.54
C SER A 478 -13.82 3.48 8.65
N LEU A 479 -13.61 2.60 7.69
CA LEU A 479 -14.54 2.21 6.64
C LEU A 479 -14.59 0.70 6.52
N THR A 480 -15.78 0.18 6.24
CA THR A 480 -15.94 -1.20 5.76
C THR A 480 -15.31 -1.37 4.37
N ALA A 481 -15.06 -2.60 3.92
CA ALA A 481 -14.43 -2.88 2.63
C ALA A 481 -15.22 -2.25 1.47
N THR A 482 -16.56 -2.36 1.50
CA THR A 482 -17.44 -1.75 0.51
C THR A 482 -17.35 -0.21 0.52
N GLU A 483 -17.33 0.41 1.69
CA GLU A 483 -17.19 1.87 1.82
C GLU A 483 -15.79 2.35 1.37
N ALA A 484 -14.74 1.59 1.68
CA ALA A 484 -13.38 1.86 1.24
C ALA A 484 -13.25 1.73 -0.28
N GLY A 485 -13.86 0.71 -0.89
CA GLY A 485 -13.95 0.58 -2.35
C GLY A 485 -14.70 1.73 -3.01
N ASN A 486 -15.75 2.25 -2.38
CA ASN A 486 -16.45 3.45 -2.85
C ASN A 486 -15.61 4.72 -2.73
N ALA A 487 -14.85 4.87 -1.63
CA ALA A 487 -13.88 5.96 -1.50
C ALA A 487 -12.77 5.87 -2.57
N LEU A 488 -12.30 4.66 -2.87
CA LEU A 488 -11.33 4.42 -3.93
C LEU A 488 -11.89 4.83 -5.29
N ARG A 489 -13.13 4.46 -5.63
CA ARG A 489 -13.77 4.90 -6.88
C ARG A 489 -13.81 6.42 -7.04
N ILE A 490 -14.17 7.14 -5.98
CA ILE A 490 -14.21 8.61 -5.99
C ILE A 490 -12.80 9.17 -6.22
N CYS A 491 -11.78 8.61 -5.57
CA CYS A 491 -10.39 9.02 -5.72
C CYS A 491 -9.82 8.69 -7.12
N ASP A 492 -10.12 7.50 -7.63
CA ASP A 492 -9.58 6.96 -8.88
C ASP A 492 -10.05 7.78 -10.08
N VAL A 493 -11.35 8.07 -10.17
CA VAL A 493 -11.90 8.86 -11.28
C VAL A 493 -11.58 10.36 -11.20
N ALA A 494 -11.21 10.86 -10.01
CA ALA A 494 -10.89 12.27 -9.82
C ALA A 494 -9.65 12.66 -10.63
N ASP A 495 -9.85 13.59 -11.57
CA ASP A 495 -8.77 14.14 -12.40
C ASP A 495 -8.52 15.61 -12.02
N PRO A 496 -7.52 15.87 -11.15
CA PRO A 496 -7.23 17.21 -10.68
C PRO A 496 -6.39 18.01 -11.70
N HIS A 497 -6.83 19.23 -11.98
CA HIS A 497 -6.05 20.25 -12.69
C HIS A 497 -5.62 21.33 -11.72
N LEU A 498 -4.33 21.34 -11.40
CA LEU A 498 -3.74 22.22 -10.38
C LEU A 498 -2.83 23.25 -11.03
N ILE A 499 -3.01 24.51 -10.64
CA ILE A 499 -2.10 25.62 -10.93
C ILE A 499 -1.50 26.07 -9.62
N VAL A 500 -0.22 25.74 -9.42
CA VAL A 500 0.54 26.11 -8.23
C VAL A 500 1.32 27.39 -8.51
N ALA A 501 0.90 28.49 -7.88
CA ALA A 501 1.62 29.77 -7.87
C ALA A 501 2.40 29.95 -6.57
N GLN A 502 3.13 31.06 -6.43
CA GLN A 502 3.96 31.33 -5.25
C GLN A 502 3.14 31.49 -3.96
N ASP A 503 1.93 32.04 -4.04
CA ASP A 503 1.09 32.39 -2.89
C ASP A 503 -0.31 31.73 -2.93
N GLU A 504 -0.58 30.88 -3.93
CA GLU A 504 -1.88 30.28 -4.14
C GLU A 504 -1.79 28.97 -4.93
N ILE A 505 -2.61 27.98 -4.57
CA ILE A 505 -2.97 26.84 -5.42
C ILE A 505 -4.39 27.07 -5.90
N ARG A 506 -4.61 27.06 -7.21
CA ARG A 506 -5.94 27.02 -7.81
C ARG A 506 -6.16 25.66 -8.41
N GLY A 507 -7.24 25.00 -8.02
CA GLY A 507 -7.55 23.65 -8.46
C GLY A 507 -8.95 23.55 -9.03
N SER A 508 -9.09 22.69 -10.04
CA SER A 508 -10.38 22.13 -10.44
C SER A 508 -10.27 20.61 -10.53
N VAL A 509 -11.34 19.88 -10.19
CA VAL A 509 -11.39 18.41 -10.26
C VAL A 509 -12.45 18.01 -11.27
N GLU A 510 -12.04 17.36 -12.37
CA GLU A 510 -12.96 16.70 -13.28
C GLU A 510 -13.46 15.37 -12.69
N ASN A 511 -14.62 14.90 -13.15
CA ASN A 511 -15.32 13.73 -12.61
C ASN A 511 -15.56 13.79 -11.09
N PHE A 512 -15.93 14.96 -10.59
CA PHE A 512 -16.22 15.17 -9.17
C PHE A 512 -17.51 14.43 -8.73
N LEU A 513 -17.35 13.22 -8.19
CA LEU A 513 -18.46 12.38 -7.72
C LEU A 513 -18.81 12.59 -6.23
N GLY A 514 -17.98 13.35 -5.51
CA GLY A 514 -18.12 13.62 -4.08
C GLY A 514 -16.84 14.25 -3.52
N PRO A 515 -16.76 14.47 -2.20
CA PRO A 515 -15.56 15.03 -1.59
C PRO A 515 -14.31 14.20 -1.89
N VAL A 516 -13.23 14.86 -2.29
CA VAL A 516 -11.95 14.22 -2.64
C VAL A 516 -10.88 14.68 -1.66
N SER A 517 -10.18 13.73 -1.06
CA SER A 517 -9.03 14.00 -0.19
C SER A 517 -7.75 14.06 -1.00
N PHE A 518 -6.85 14.95 -0.59
CA PHE A 518 -5.53 15.13 -1.16
C PHE A 518 -4.50 15.22 -0.05
N TYR A 519 -3.31 14.68 -0.30
CA TYR A 519 -2.14 15.09 0.44
C TYR A 519 -1.47 16.26 -0.26
N LEU A 520 -1.25 17.33 0.51
CA LEU A 520 -0.51 18.53 0.11
C LEU A 520 0.80 18.57 0.92
N LYS A 521 1.92 18.34 0.25
CA LYS A 521 3.26 18.59 0.80
C LYS A 521 3.66 20.01 0.47
N THR A 522 4.03 20.82 1.46
CA THR A 522 4.56 22.17 1.22
C THR A 522 5.44 22.67 2.37
N ASN A 523 6.37 23.59 2.07
CA ASN A 523 7.13 24.38 3.06
C ASN A 523 6.39 25.65 3.54
N LEU A 524 5.26 25.97 2.92
CA LEU A 524 4.40 27.09 3.28
C LEU A 524 3.27 26.65 4.22
N THR A 525 2.54 27.61 4.78
CA THR A 525 1.31 27.35 5.53
C THR A 525 0.10 27.55 4.59
N PRO A 526 -0.60 26.48 4.18
CA PRO A 526 -1.82 26.58 3.41
C PRO A 526 -2.98 27.07 4.28
N LYS A 527 -3.82 27.93 3.71
CA LYS A 527 -5.03 28.48 4.33
C LYS A 527 -6.18 28.39 3.34
N THR A 528 -7.35 28.01 3.86
CA THR A 528 -8.58 28.02 3.07
C THR A 528 -8.93 29.45 2.68
N THR A 529 -9.40 29.64 1.45
CA THR A 529 -9.91 30.93 0.97
C THR A 529 -11.43 31.04 1.09
N ASP A 530 -12.11 29.90 1.16
CA ASP A 530 -13.56 29.74 1.18
C ASP A 530 -13.93 28.39 1.84
N GLU A 531 -15.21 27.99 1.70
CA GLU A 531 -15.76 26.73 2.22
C GLU A 531 -15.59 25.54 1.25
N ASN A 532 -14.92 25.73 0.10
CA ASN A 532 -14.78 24.68 -0.93
C ASN A 532 -13.71 23.62 -0.59
N CYS A 533 -12.90 23.85 0.45
CA CYS A 533 -11.99 22.85 0.96
C CYS A 533 -11.73 23.02 2.46
N THR A 534 -11.41 21.92 3.13
CA THR A 534 -10.88 21.91 4.49
C THR A 534 -9.41 21.51 4.49
N ILE A 535 -8.63 22.02 5.44
CA ILE A 535 -7.18 21.80 5.51
C ILE A 535 -6.79 21.43 6.94
N ARG A 536 -6.10 20.30 7.08
CA ARG A 536 -5.54 19.82 8.35
C ARG A 536 -4.06 19.54 8.16
N ARG A 537 -3.20 20.11 9.00
CA ARG A 537 -1.80 19.68 9.04
C ARG A 537 -1.72 18.27 9.62
N ILE A 538 -0.98 17.39 8.94
CA ILE A 538 -0.85 15.98 9.31
C ILE A 538 0.58 15.57 9.68
N SER A 539 1.60 16.33 9.25
CA SER A 539 2.96 16.19 9.78
C SER A 539 3.11 16.81 11.17
N ALA A 540 3.97 16.20 11.99
CA ALA A 540 4.39 16.77 13.27
C ALA A 540 5.21 18.07 13.07
N GLY A 541 5.27 18.91 14.12
CA GLY A 541 6.11 20.11 14.13
C GLY A 541 5.62 21.28 13.26
N LYS A 542 6.54 22.21 12.96
CA LYS A 542 6.32 23.41 12.12
C LYS A 542 7.26 23.37 10.91
N GLY A 543 6.92 24.11 9.84
CA GLY A 543 7.73 24.18 8.62
C GLY A 543 7.24 23.22 7.54
N MET A 544 8.15 22.67 6.73
CA MET A 544 7.82 21.68 5.70
C MET A 544 7.04 20.51 6.31
N GLY A 545 5.99 20.09 5.61
CA GLY A 545 5.19 18.95 6.04
C GLY A 545 4.01 18.72 5.13
N TYR A 546 3.24 17.71 5.52
CA TYR A 546 2.04 17.29 4.83
C TYR A 546 0.78 17.87 5.48
N TYR A 547 -0.20 18.11 4.63
CA TYR A 547 -1.55 18.52 4.97
C TYR A 547 -2.54 17.58 4.28
N LEU A 548 -3.58 17.17 5.00
CA LEU A 548 -4.78 16.61 4.39
C LEU A 548 -5.67 17.78 3.95
N VAL A 549 -5.97 17.82 2.65
CA VAL A 549 -6.92 18.76 2.06
C VAL A 549 -8.12 17.96 1.58
N THR A 550 -9.31 18.24 2.11
CA THR A 550 -10.55 17.65 1.57
C THR A 550 -11.28 18.70 0.77
N VAL A 551 -11.42 18.47 -0.52
CA VAL A 551 -12.10 19.35 -1.47
C VAL A 551 -13.58 18.97 -1.53
N GLU A 552 -14.44 19.94 -1.21
CA GLU A 552 -15.90 19.79 -1.09
C GLU A 552 -16.64 20.28 -2.35
N SER A 553 -15.93 20.89 -3.30
CA SER A 553 -16.51 21.42 -4.54
C SER A 553 -15.54 21.29 -5.72
N PRO A 554 -16.03 21.17 -6.96
CA PRO A 554 -15.17 20.93 -8.13
C PRO A 554 -14.11 21.99 -8.39
N ASN A 555 -14.29 23.22 -7.88
CA ASN A 555 -13.32 24.29 -7.99
C ASN A 555 -12.95 24.77 -6.58
N PHE A 556 -11.66 25.00 -6.33
CA PHE A 556 -11.17 25.42 -5.03
C PHE A 556 -9.91 26.27 -5.17
N SER A 557 -9.60 27.03 -4.11
CA SER A 557 -8.34 27.74 -3.98
C SER A 557 -7.77 27.61 -2.57
N ILE A 558 -6.44 27.55 -2.49
CA ILE A 558 -5.70 27.44 -1.23
C ILE A 558 -4.65 28.54 -1.25
N ARG A 559 -4.71 29.45 -0.27
CA ARG A 559 -3.69 30.48 -0.13
C ARG A 559 -2.46 29.90 0.57
N LEU A 560 -1.28 30.13 0.03
CA LEU A 560 -0.01 29.74 0.64
C LEU A 560 0.63 30.96 1.29
N VAL A 561 0.96 30.87 2.58
CA VAL A 561 1.65 31.94 3.30
C VAL A 561 2.96 31.44 3.89
N ALA A 562 3.96 32.32 4.00
CA ALA A 562 5.20 32.00 4.71
C ALA A 562 4.87 31.53 6.15
N ALA A 563 5.60 30.50 6.60
CA ALA A 563 5.38 29.80 7.87
C ALA A 563 5.63 30.67 9.11
#